data_AF-A0AAU4XWZ5-F1
#
_entry.id   AF-A0AAU4XWZ5-F1
#
_cell.length_a   1.000
_cell.length_b   1.000
_cell.length_c   1.000
_cell.angle_alpha   90.00
_cell.angle_beta   90.00
_cell.angle_gamma   90.00
#
_symmetry.space_group_name_H-M   'P 1'
#
loop_
_entity.id
_entity.type
_entity.pdbx_description
1 polymer ?
#
loop_
_entity_poly.entity_id
_entity_poly.type
_entity_poly.pdbx_seq_one_letter_code
_entity_poly.pdbx_strand_id
1 'polypeptide(L)'
;MEFHGSEVPFARAVEKKLLGVEVVNVEQLLALNERQLRLLPGIGPSTVSHIVSVLEEVGLSLAADPYAAYECARHSEVARDAELRAYFLCNSCRDAYAHRAFGDRRPEWVSRERIDGYCGHCNEFREVRLSQWFLCGTCDRVVRSIGRGIASAKFVESEWADKFRTTPELSLREIDPVELRPRGQRSDADRVATADFVANYVSGEVALGIELKSGRSALAGGGIGSPMSQFQLDTTDCNDITAAAVALNAPIFLVHAQVIGRAHAPTERYVGVGLWFARPWDMLQHCESVRRRPRETRDAAYFKTAMFRPFAEFPAYVKNQFPSDLKSMQRDGFPVLYRR
;
A
#
# COMPACT_ATOMS: atom_id res chain seq x y z
N MET A 1 27.47 31.68 -39.68
CA MET A 1 26.86 30.36 -39.45
C MET A 1 25.36 30.59 -39.43
N GLU A 2 24.60 29.92 -40.27
CA GLU A 2 23.14 30.05 -40.37
C GLU A 2 22.49 28.77 -39.84
N PHE A 3 21.34 28.91 -39.18
CA PHE A 3 20.56 27.78 -38.70
C PHE A 3 19.75 27.22 -39.89
N HIS A 4 20.04 25.99 -40.29
CA HIS A 4 19.43 25.36 -41.46
C HIS A 4 18.20 24.53 -41.05
N GLY A 5 17.03 24.87 -41.57
CA GLY A 5 15.76 24.23 -41.23
C GLY A 5 14.61 25.21 -41.25
N SER A 6 14.42 25.88 -42.40
CA SER A 6 13.52 27.02 -42.64
C SER A 6 12.02 26.77 -42.42
N GLU A 7 11.65 25.57 -41.98
CA GLU A 7 10.27 25.16 -41.73
C GLU A 7 9.82 25.41 -40.29
N VAL A 8 10.76 25.67 -39.36
CA VAL A 8 10.46 25.92 -37.94
C VAL A 8 10.70 27.41 -37.62
N PRO A 9 9.66 28.19 -37.26
CA PRO A 9 9.75 29.65 -37.17
C PRO A 9 10.34 30.12 -35.83
N PHE A 10 11.57 29.73 -35.52
CA PHE A 10 12.24 30.20 -34.31
C PHE A 10 12.53 31.71 -34.38
N ALA A 11 12.37 32.41 -33.25
CA ALA A 11 12.81 33.80 -33.15
C ALA A 11 14.35 33.89 -33.34
N ARG A 12 14.85 34.91 -34.05
CA ARG A 12 16.29 35.12 -34.29
C ARG A 12 17.18 35.03 -33.03
N ALA A 13 16.64 35.44 -31.88
CA ALA A 13 17.35 35.34 -30.60
C ALA A 13 17.56 33.88 -30.14
N VAL A 14 16.62 32.99 -30.44
CA VAL A 14 16.71 31.54 -30.18
C VAL A 14 17.67 30.89 -31.17
N GLU A 15 17.57 31.20 -32.46
CA GLU A 15 18.52 30.72 -33.49
C GLU A 15 19.96 31.08 -33.14
N LYS A 16 20.22 32.34 -32.74
CA LYS A 16 21.55 32.79 -32.32
C LYS A 16 22.09 32.00 -31.12
N LYS A 17 21.22 31.62 -30.18
CA LYS A 17 21.62 30.79 -29.04
C LYS A 17 21.94 29.36 -29.44
N LEU A 18 21.11 28.75 -30.29
CA LEU A 18 21.34 27.40 -30.83
C LEU A 18 22.65 27.32 -31.62
N LEU A 19 22.89 28.30 -32.49
CA LEU A 19 24.16 28.43 -33.23
C LEU A 19 25.35 28.63 -32.29
N GLY A 20 25.17 29.40 -31.20
CA GLY A 20 26.21 29.63 -30.19
C GLY A 20 26.63 28.37 -29.43
N VAL A 21 25.85 27.30 -29.49
CA VAL A 21 26.13 25.99 -28.89
C VAL A 21 26.25 24.88 -29.93
N GLU A 22 26.61 25.26 -31.17
CA GLU A 22 26.88 24.35 -32.30
C GLU A 22 25.68 23.50 -32.76
N VAL A 23 24.46 23.85 -32.37
CA VAL A 23 23.23 23.27 -32.94
C VAL A 23 22.88 24.09 -34.19
N VAL A 24 23.22 23.56 -35.36
CA VAL A 24 23.14 24.27 -36.64
C VAL A 24 21.91 23.90 -37.48
N ASN A 25 21.15 22.87 -37.11
CA ASN A 25 19.94 22.48 -37.82
C ASN A 25 18.86 21.85 -36.93
N VAL A 26 17.66 21.68 -37.49
CA VAL A 26 16.51 21.08 -36.78
C VAL A 26 16.78 19.62 -36.41
N GLU A 27 17.41 18.82 -37.26
CA GLU A 27 17.70 17.41 -36.95
C GLU A 27 18.56 17.23 -35.69
N GLN A 28 19.61 18.04 -35.55
CA GLN A 28 20.45 18.10 -34.36
C GLN A 28 19.67 18.57 -33.13
N LEU A 29 18.76 19.51 -33.31
CA LEU A 29 17.89 19.97 -32.22
C LEU A 29 16.93 18.85 -31.76
N LEU A 30 16.29 18.14 -32.69
CA LEU A 30 15.36 17.05 -32.38
C LEU A 30 16.07 15.84 -31.74
N ALA A 31 17.38 15.67 -31.97
CA ALA A 31 18.18 14.65 -31.31
C ALA A 31 18.45 14.93 -29.81
N LEU A 32 18.22 16.17 -29.35
CA LEU A 32 18.36 16.56 -27.96
C LEU A 32 17.03 16.43 -27.23
N ASN A 33 17.09 16.08 -25.94
CA ASN A 33 15.96 16.21 -25.02
C ASN A 33 16.02 17.54 -24.24
N GLU A 34 14.91 17.90 -23.57
CA GLU A 34 14.84 19.14 -22.78
C GLU A 34 15.98 19.28 -21.76
N ARG A 35 16.38 18.19 -21.09
CA ARG A 35 17.44 18.21 -20.09
C ARG A 35 18.79 18.52 -20.74
N GLN A 36 19.10 17.90 -21.88
CA GLN A 36 20.31 18.15 -22.64
C GLN A 36 20.36 19.61 -23.11
N LEU A 37 19.23 20.15 -23.62
CA LEU A 37 19.15 21.57 -23.98
C LEU A 37 19.42 22.50 -22.81
N ARG A 38 18.89 22.21 -21.62
CA ARG A 38 19.14 23.03 -20.41
C ARG A 38 20.58 22.98 -19.92
N LEU A 39 21.36 21.96 -20.31
CA LEU A 39 22.78 21.85 -19.98
C LEU A 39 23.67 22.64 -20.94
N LEU A 40 23.14 23.09 -22.08
CA LEU A 40 23.91 23.87 -23.06
C LEU A 40 24.11 25.31 -22.55
N PRO A 41 25.35 25.86 -22.66
CA PRO A 41 25.64 27.22 -22.21
C PRO A 41 24.72 28.27 -22.85
N GLY A 42 24.10 29.13 -22.03
CA GLY A 42 23.24 30.22 -22.51
C GLY A 42 21.80 29.82 -22.89
N ILE A 43 21.44 28.53 -22.77
CA ILE A 43 20.08 28.03 -22.95
C ILE A 43 19.42 27.82 -21.57
N GLY A 44 18.60 28.80 -21.17
CA GLY A 44 17.85 28.75 -19.91
C GLY A 44 16.43 28.17 -20.06
N PRO A 45 15.72 27.94 -18.94
CA PRO A 45 14.38 27.33 -18.93
C PRO A 45 13.38 28.00 -19.88
N SER A 46 13.35 29.35 -19.92
CA SER A 46 12.47 30.10 -20.81
C SER A 46 12.77 29.89 -22.29
N THR A 47 14.05 29.71 -22.65
CA THR A 47 14.46 29.43 -24.03
C THR A 47 14.04 28.02 -24.42
N VAL A 48 14.19 27.04 -23.52
CA VAL A 48 13.71 25.67 -23.75
C VAL A 48 12.20 25.62 -23.91
N SER A 49 11.43 26.27 -23.03
CA SER A 49 9.97 26.33 -23.17
C SER A 49 9.52 26.95 -24.50
N HIS A 50 10.20 28.01 -24.96
CA HIS A 50 9.93 28.61 -26.26
C HIS A 50 10.27 27.64 -27.42
N ILE A 51 11.41 26.96 -27.35
CA ILE A 51 11.79 25.95 -28.37
C ILE A 51 10.73 24.84 -28.45
N VAL A 52 10.34 24.28 -27.30
CA VAL A 52 9.33 23.20 -27.23
C VAL A 52 8.00 23.66 -27.80
N SER A 53 7.51 24.85 -27.41
CA SER A 53 6.26 25.41 -27.93
C SER A 53 6.26 25.56 -29.45
N VAL A 54 7.36 26.06 -30.03
CA VAL A 54 7.46 26.26 -31.48
C VAL A 54 7.56 24.92 -32.22
N LEU A 55 8.23 23.91 -31.65
CA LEU A 55 8.26 22.56 -32.22
C LEU A 55 6.87 21.91 -32.20
N GLU A 56 6.14 22.05 -31.09
CA GLU A 56 4.77 21.53 -30.95
C GLU A 56 3.81 22.14 -31.99
N GLU A 57 3.91 23.45 -32.26
CA GLU A 57 3.10 24.14 -33.26
C GLU A 57 3.26 23.57 -34.69
N VAL A 58 4.42 22.99 -35.00
CA VAL A 58 4.72 22.36 -36.29
C VAL A 58 4.68 20.83 -36.24
N GLY A 59 4.19 20.25 -35.13
CA GLY A 59 4.04 18.80 -34.97
C GLY A 59 5.37 18.03 -34.78
N LEU A 60 6.44 18.72 -34.37
CA LEU A 60 7.72 18.14 -34.03
C LEU A 60 7.90 18.07 -32.51
N SER A 61 8.79 17.17 -32.07
CA SER A 61 9.16 17.08 -30.66
C SER A 61 10.64 16.74 -30.49
N LEU A 62 11.21 17.26 -29.41
CA LEU A 62 12.55 16.87 -28.95
C LEU A 62 12.61 15.37 -28.66
N ALA A 63 13.82 14.81 -28.62
CA ALA A 63 14.02 13.44 -28.19
C ALA A 63 13.46 13.23 -26.78
N ALA A 64 12.90 12.05 -26.52
CA ALA A 64 12.43 11.68 -25.19
C ALA A 64 13.60 11.77 -24.19
N ASP A 65 13.38 12.37 -23.02
CA ASP A 65 14.36 12.31 -21.94
C ASP A 65 14.32 10.91 -21.31
N PRO A 66 15.37 10.08 -21.46
CA PRO A 66 15.40 8.75 -20.86
C PRO A 66 15.43 8.80 -19.32
N TYR A 67 15.60 10.00 -18.74
CA TYR A 67 15.58 10.26 -17.31
C TYR A 67 14.37 11.09 -16.87
N ALA A 68 13.39 11.34 -17.75
CA ALA A 68 12.16 11.99 -17.35
C ALA A 68 11.44 11.18 -16.27
N ALA A 69 10.83 11.90 -15.33
CA ALA A 69 9.96 11.28 -14.34
C ALA A 69 8.73 10.70 -15.04
N TYR A 70 8.35 9.47 -14.68
CA TYR A 70 7.13 8.86 -15.18
C TYR A 70 5.93 9.29 -14.36
N GLU A 71 4.76 9.27 -14.99
CA GLU A 71 3.50 9.46 -14.29
C GLU A 71 3.09 8.17 -13.59
N CYS A 72 2.81 8.25 -12.30
CA CYS A 72 2.42 7.07 -11.53
C CYS A 72 0.94 6.74 -11.78
N ALA A 73 0.67 5.52 -12.27
CA ALA A 73 -0.65 5.07 -12.67
C ALA A 73 -1.71 5.15 -11.56
N ARG A 74 -1.34 5.01 -10.29
CA ARG A 74 -2.30 5.01 -9.17
C ARG A 74 -2.80 6.39 -8.74
N HIS A 75 -2.00 7.44 -8.92
CA HIS A 75 -2.36 8.79 -8.44
C HIS A 75 -2.23 9.89 -9.49
N SER A 76 -1.90 9.53 -10.73
CA SER A 76 -1.91 10.46 -11.87
C SER A 76 -1.05 11.70 -11.64
N GLU A 77 0.12 11.48 -11.03
CA GLU A 77 1.11 12.54 -10.79
C GLU A 77 2.47 12.09 -11.29
N VAL A 78 3.21 13.03 -11.88
CA VAL A 78 4.60 12.84 -12.28
C VAL A 78 5.45 12.68 -11.02
N ALA A 79 6.15 11.54 -10.91
CA ALA A 79 6.98 11.24 -9.75
C ALA A 79 8.37 10.78 -10.18
N ARG A 80 9.41 11.37 -9.59
CA ARG A 80 10.83 11.04 -9.93
C ARG A 80 11.22 9.61 -9.58
N ASP A 81 10.51 8.97 -8.66
CA ASP A 81 10.70 7.58 -8.24
C ASP A 81 9.67 6.63 -8.87
N ALA A 82 8.89 7.10 -9.86
CA ALA A 82 8.03 6.23 -10.65
C ALA A 82 8.89 5.35 -11.55
N GLU A 83 8.72 4.04 -11.42
CA GLU A 83 9.45 3.03 -12.19
C GLU A 83 8.47 1.98 -12.72
N LEU A 84 8.88 1.23 -13.73
CA LEU A 84 8.10 0.13 -14.26
C LEU A 84 8.05 -1.01 -13.22
N ARG A 85 6.89 -1.18 -12.58
CA ARG A 85 6.65 -2.23 -11.58
C ARG A 85 5.87 -3.37 -12.20
N ALA A 86 6.34 -4.59 -11.93
CA ALA A 86 5.76 -5.81 -12.49
C ALA A 86 4.99 -6.61 -11.44
N TYR A 87 3.86 -7.17 -11.85
CA TYR A 87 2.97 -8.01 -11.05
C TYR A 87 2.45 -9.19 -11.87
N PHE A 88 2.52 -10.40 -11.32
CA PHE A 88 1.82 -11.55 -11.88
C PHE A 88 0.35 -11.50 -11.47
N LEU A 89 -0.54 -11.24 -12.42
CA LEU A 89 -1.98 -11.09 -12.17
C LEU A 89 -2.78 -11.98 -13.11
N CYS A 90 -3.89 -12.52 -12.61
CA CYS A 90 -4.91 -13.09 -13.49
C CYS A 90 -5.67 -11.95 -14.19
N ASN A 91 -6.37 -12.25 -15.29
CA ASN A 91 -7.05 -11.22 -16.10
C ASN A 91 -8.03 -10.39 -15.26
N SER A 92 -8.86 -11.02 -14.43
CA SER A 92 -9.84 -10.30 -13.60
C SER A 92 -9.18 -9.33 -12.60
N CYS A 93 -8.07 -9.74 -11.98
CA CYS A 93 -7.34 -8.87 -11.04
C CYS A 93 -6.61 -7.73 -11.77
N ARG A 94 -6.04 -7.98 -12.95
CA ARG A 94 -5.44 -6.94 -13.79
C ARG A 94 -6.46 -5.88 -14.18
N ASP A 95 -7.63 -6.31 -14.62
CA ASP A 95 -8.69 -5.39 -15.05
C ASP A 95 -9.23 -4.61 -13.83
N ALA A 96 -9.38 -5.27 -12.68
CA ALA A 96 -9.74 -4.61 -11.44
C ALA A 96 -8.71 -3.55 -11.00
N TYR A 97 -7.41 -3.78 -11.20
CA TYR A 97 -6.37 -2.78 -10.91
C TYR A 97 -6.56 -1.53 -11.77
N ALA A 98 -6.70 -1.71 -13.08
CA ALA A 98 -6.90 -0.61 -14.02
C ALA A 98 -8.14 0.23 -13.63
N HIS A 99 -9.29 -0.42 -13.47
CA HIS A 99 -10.56 0.27 -13.26
C HIS A 99 -10.77 0.79 -11.83
N ARG A 100 -10.37 0.02 -10.81
CA ARG A 100 -10.68 0.35 -9.40
C ARG A 100 -9.57 1.11 -8.69
N ALA A 101 -8.31 0.96 -9.11
CA ALA A 101 -7.17 1.57 -8.39
C ALA A 101 -6.44 2.63 -9.22
N PHE A 102 -6.37 2.47 -10.55
CA PHE A 102 -5.48 3.27 -11.41
C PHE A 102 -6.23 4.22 -12.37
N GLY A 103 -7.51 4.50 -12.12
CA GLY A 103 -8.27 5.47 -12.92
C GLY A 103 -8.35 5.11 -14.40
N ASP A 104 -8.70 3.86 -14.70
CA ASP A 104 -8.81 3.28 -16.05
C ASP A 104 -7.50 3.16 -16.83
N ARG A 105 -6.35 3.41 -16.20
CA ARG A 105 -5.03 3.22 -16.84
C ARG A 105 -4.71 1.75 -17.01
N ARG A 106 -4.58 1.35 -18.28
CA ARG A 106 -4.13 0.03 -18.68
C ARG A 106 -2.64 -0.18 -18.33
N PRO A 107 -2.19 -1.44 -18.18
CA PRO A 107 -0.77 -1.72 -18.07
C PRO A 107 -0.02 -1.19 -19.30
N GLU A 108 1.17 -0.64 -19.09
CA GLU A 108 2.13 -0.27 -20.14
C GLU A 108 2.53 -1.48 -20.97
N TRP A 109 2.60 -2.63 -20.31
CA TRP A 109 2.95 -3.89 -20.94
C TRP A 109 2.32 -5.09 -20.23
N VAL A 110 1.97 -6.10 -21.02
CA VAL A 110 1.49 -7.40 -20.53
C VAL A 110 2.21 -8.51 -21.30
N SER A 111 2.74 -9.49 -20.56
CA SER A 111 3.43 -10.64 -21.15
C SER A 111 2.53 -11.43 -22.09
N ARG A 112 3.13 -12.00 -23.15
CA ARG A 112 2.43 -12.94 -24.03
C ARG A 112 2.34 -14.33 -23.41
N GLU A 113 3.34 -14.67 -22.61
CA GLU A 113 3.44 -15.90 -21.84
C GLU A 113 2.27 -16.01 -20.87
N ARG A 114 1.64 -17.18 -20.85
CA ARG A 114 0.63 -17.60 -19.88
C ARG A 114 1.32 -18.52 -18.89
N ILE A 115 1.16 -18.24 -17.60
CA ILE A 115 1.87 -18.94 -16.53
C ILE A 115 0.83 -19.49 -15.57
N ASP A 116 0.90 -20.77 -15.25
CA ASP A 116 0.16 -21.33 -14.13
C ASP A 116 0.89 -20.98 -12.82
N GLY A 117 0.27 -20.14 -12.01
CA GLY A 117 0.89 -19.62 -10.80
C GLY A 117 -0.07 -18.89 -9.89
N TYR A 118 0.46 -18.31 -8.83
CA TYR A 118 -0.34 -17.54 -7.88
C TYR A 118 -0.49 -16.10 -8.35
N CYS A 119 -1.74 -15.62 -8.40
CA CYS A 119 -2.04 -14.22 -8.65
C CYS A 119 -1.58 -13.36 -7.47
N GLY A 120 -0.74 -12.35 -7.70
CA GLY A 120 -0.22 -11.46 -6.67
C GLY A 120 -1.26 -10.59 -5.96
N HIS A 121 -2.51 -10.58 -6.45
CA HIS A 121 -3.64 -9.91 -5.80
C HIS A 121 -4.56 -10.89 -5.06
N CYS A 122 -5.30 -11.75 -5.77
CA CYS A 122 -6.26 -12.66 -5.12
C CYS A 122 -5.61 -13.87 -4.42
N ASN A 123 -4.31 -14.10 -4.68
CA ASN A 123 -3.52 -15.19 -4.12
C ASN A 123 -4.05 -16.60 -4.48
N GLU A 124 -4.77 -16.71 -5.59
CA GLU A 124 -5.31 -17.97 -6.09
C GLU A 124 -4.41 -18.54 -7.18
N PHE A 125 -4.30 -19.87 -7.23
CA PHE A 125 -3.56 -20.58 -8.27
C PHE A 125 -4.38 -20.66 -9.56
N ARG A 126 -3.90 -20.05 -10.63
CA ARG A 126 -4.57 -19.98 -11.95
C ARG A 126 -3.63 -19.45 -13.03
N GLU A 127 -4.13 -19.34 -14.25
CA GLU A 127 -3.44 -18.64 -15.33
C GLU A 127 -3.23 -17.16 -14.95
N VAL A 128 -1.97 -16.73 -14.97
CA VAL A 128 -1.53 -15.35 -14.73
C VAL A 128 -0.59 -14.88 -15.83
N ARG A 129 -0.46 -13.56 -15.94
CA ARG A 129 0.48 -12.88 -16.84
C ARG A 129 1.22 -11.79 -16.08
N LEU A 130 2.44 -11.49 -16.51
CA LEU A 130 3.20 -10.36 -15.98
C LEU A 130 2.61 -9.07 -16.56
N SER A 131 2.06 -8.22 -15.70
CA SER A 131 1.52 -6.90 -16.07
C SER A 131 2.37 -5.81 -15.45
N GLN A 132 2.64 -4.75 -16.20
CA GLN A 132 3.54 -3.68 -15.79
C GLN A 132 2.87 -2.31 -15.85
N TRP A 133 3.07 -1.50 -14.81
CA TRP A 133 2.66 -0.10 -14.74
C TRP A 133 3.80 0.76 -14.20
N PHE A 134 3.84 2.03 -14.57
CA PHE A 134 4.64 3.02 -13.85
C PHE A 134 4.02 3.30 -12.48
N LEU A 135 4.77 3.02 -11.41
CA LEU A 135 4.32 3.32 -10.05
C LEU A 135 5.46 3.92 -9.23
N CYS A 136 5.18 5.02 -8.52
CA CYS A 136 6.06 5.57 -7.50
C CYS A 136 6.23 4.58 -6.33
N GLY A 137 7.30 4.72 -5.55
CA GLY A 137 7.66 3.77 -4.51
C GLY A 137 6.59 3.62 -3.42
N THR A 138 5.82 4.67 -3.14
CA THR A 138 4.69 4.60 -2.19
C THR A 138 3.52 3.80 -2.75
N CYS A 139 3.15 4.05 -4.01
CA CYS A 139 2.05 3.32 -4.65
C CYS A 139 2.39 1.85 -4.89
N ASP A 140 3.62 1.52 -5.29
CA ASP A 140 4.09 0.13 -5.39
C ASP A 140 3.97 -0.61 -4.06
N ARG A 141 4.40 0.01 -2.95
CA ARG A 141 4.32 -0.58 -1.62
C ARG A 141 2.89 -0.92 -1.21
N VAL A 142 1.96 0.02 -1.42
CA VAL A 142 0.53 -0.19 -1.13
C VAL A 142 -0.02 -1.31 -2.00
N VAL A 143 0.25 -1.27 -3.30
CA VAL A 143 -0.24 -2.29 -4.24
C VAL A 143 0.27 -3.69 -3.87
N ARG A 144 1.56 -3.82 -3.53
CA ARG A 144 2.17 -5.08 -3.08
C ARG A 144 1.60 -5.58 -1.75
N SER A 145 1.12 -4.70 -0.88
CA SER A 145 0.56 -5.11 0.42
C SER A 145 -0.86 -5.66 0.30
N ILE A 146 -1.63 -5.30 -0.74
CA ILE A 146 -3.04 -5.71 -0.87
C ILE A 146 -3.19 -7.24 -0.92
N GLY A 147 -2.42 -7.93 -1.76
CA GLY A 147 -2.53 -9.39 -1.85
C GLY A 147 -2.15 -10.11 -0.56
N ARG A 148 -1.21 -9.53 0.20
CA ARG A 148 -0.88 -10.00 1.56
C ARG A 148 -2.01 -9.74 2.54
N GLY A 149 -2.67 -8.59 2.45
CA GLY A 149 -3.85 -8.24 3.24
C GLY A 149 -5.00 -9.23 3.03
N ILE A 150 -5.32 -9.54 1.77
CA ILE A 150 -6.32 -10.57 1.43
C ILE A 150 -5.93 -11.93 2.00
N ALA A 151 -4.65 -12.31 1.88
CA ALA A 151 -4.17 -13.57 2.44
C ALA A 151 -4.24 -13.61 3.98
N SER A 152 -3.97 -12.50 4.67
CA SER A 152 -4.13 -12.42 6.12
C SER A 152 -5.59 -12.49 6.55
N ALA A 153 -6.50 -11.80 5.87
CA ALA A 153 -7.94 -11.83 6.17
C ALA A 153 -8.47 -13.27 6.09
N LYS A 154 -8.25 -13.94 4.95
CA LYS A 154 -8.60 -15.36 4.74
C LYS A 154 -7.99 -16.29 5.80
N PHE A 155 -6.77 -15.99 6.25
CA PHE A 155 -6.11 -16.79 7.28
C PHE A 155 -6.78 -16.61 8.66
N VAL A 156 -7.15 -15.38 9.03
CA VAL A 156 -7.91 -15.13 10.27
C VAL A 156 -9.26 -15.83 10.24
N GLU A 157 -10.00 -15.73 9.14
CA GLU A 157 -11.29 -16.42 8.99
C GLU A 157 -11.16 -17.93 9.13
N SER A 158 -10.14 -18.52 8.49
CA SER A 158 -9.86 -19.96 8.58
C SER A 158 -9.49 -20.40 9.99
N GLU A 159 -8.60 -19.67 10.66
CA GLU A 159 -8.21 -19.96 12.05
C GLU A 159 -9.38 -19.77 13.01
N TRP A 160 -10.21 -18.75 12.81
CA TRP A 160 -11.42 -18.55 13.59
C TRP A 160 -12.37 -19.73 13.45
N ALA A 161 -12.70 -20.13 12.22
CA ALA A 161 -13.60 -21.24 11.94
C ALA A 161 -13.10 -22.57 12.52
N ASP A 162 -11.78 -22.79 12.52
CA ASP A 162 -11.18 -23.97 13.15
C ASP A 162 -11.27 -23.93 14.67
N LYS A 163 -10.83 -22.84 15.30
CA LYS A 163 -10.69 -22.73 16.77
C LYS A 163 -12.02 -22.53 17.50
N PHE A 164 -13.00 -21.87 16.86
CA PHE A 164 -14.33 -21.65 17.44
C PHE A 164 -15.37 -22.69 17.01
N ARG A 165 -14.97 -23.74 16.28
CA ARG A 165 -15.89 -24.82 15.84
C ARG A 165 -16.70 -25.45 16.97
N THR A 166 -16.10 -25.55 18.16
CA THR A 166 -16.72 -26.16 19.37
C THR A 166 -17.22 -25.13 20.38
N THR A 167 -17.04 -23.84 20.10
CA THR A 167 -17.53 -22.72 20.91
C THR A 167 -18.44 -21.84 20.03
N PRO A 168 -19.63 -22.34 19.65
CA PRO A 168 -20.47 -21.77 18.58
C PRO A 168 -21.15 -20.45 18.97
N GLU A 169 -20.76 -19.86 20.08
CA GLU A 169 -21.39 -18.65 20.62
C GLU A 169 -21.02 -17.39 19.82
N LEU A 170 -19.94 -17.43 19.01
CA LEU A 170 -19.48 -16.28 18.22
C LEU A 170 -19.32 -16.59 16.73
N SER A 171 -19.91 -15.74 15.90
CA SER A 171 -19.73 -15.73 14.45
C SER A 171 -18.85 -14.55 14.03
N LEU A 172 -17.83 -14.79 13.20
CA LEU A 172 -16.94 -13.74 12.70
C LEU A 172 -17.44 -13.21 11.35
N ARG A 173 -17.40 -11.90 11.16
CA ARG A 173 -17.73 -11.22 9.91
C ARG A 173 -16.70 -10.14 9.59
N GLU A 174 -16.17 -10.13 8.38
CA GLU A 174 -15.34 -9.02 7.86
C GLU A 174 -16.22 -7.78 7.61
N ILE A 175 -15.78 -6.62 8.09
CA ILE A 175 -16.50 -5.34 8.03
C ILE A 175 -15.80 -4.33 7.11
N ASP A 176 -14.47 -4.26 7.14
CA ASP A 176 -13.67 -3.44 6.23
C ASP A 176 -12.80 -4.35 5.35
N PRO A 177 -13.34 -4.87 4.23
CA PRO A 177 -12.59 -5.77 3.37
C PRO A 177 -11.41 -5.07 2.71
N VAL A 178 -10.33 -5.83 2.49
CA VAL A 178 -9.15 -5.34 1.79
C VAL A 178 -9.48 -5.11 0.31
N GLU A 179 -9.57 -3.85 -0.09
CA GLU A 179 -10.03 -3.47 -1.42
C GLU A 179 -9.03 -2.66 -2.24
N LEU A 180 -9.13 -2.81 -3.57
CA LEU A 180 -8.52 -1.89 -4.52
C LEU A 180 -9.27 -0.57 -4.52
N ARG A 181 -8.55 0.51 -4.20
CA ARG A 181 -9.08 1.87 -4.14
C ARG A 181 -8.10 2.88 -4.76
N PRO A 182 -8.60 3.91 -5.46
CA PRO A 182 -7.75 4.96 -6.01
C PRO A 182 -7.11 5.78 -4.88
N ARG A 183 -5.99 6.46 -5.17
CA ARG A 183 -5.40 7.40 -4.20
C ARG A 183 -6.18 8.72 -4.25
N GLY A 184 -6.50 9.30 -3.09
CA GLY A 184 -7.07 10.65 -2.99
C GLY A 184 -8.60 10.76 -2.91
N GLN A 185 -9.34 9.65 -2.98
CA GLN A 185 -10.82 9.69 -2.87
C GLN A 185 -11.37 9.71 -1.42
N ARG A 186 -10.50 9.64 -0.41
CA ARG A 186 -10.87 9.97 0.97
C ARG A 186 -10.00 11.13 1.43
N SER A 187 -10.63 12.21 1.86
CA SER A 187 -10.00 13.06 2.85
C SER A 187 -9.89 12.22 4.14
N ASP A 188 -8.81 12.38 4.91
CA ASP A 188 -8.70 11.70 6.22
C ASP A 188 -9.90 12.06 7.14
N ALA A 189 -10.64 13.14 6.84
CA ALA A 189 -11.86 13.57 7.53
C ALA A 189 -13.11 12.70 7.25
N ASP A 190 -13.14 11.93 6.16
CA ASP A 190 -14.27 11.03 5.81
C ASP A 190 -14.05 9.58 6.27
N ARG A 191 -12.94 9.32 6.97
CA ARG A 191 -12.60 7.98 7.45
C ARG A 191 -13.41 7.68 8.71
N VAL A 192 -14.49 6.91 8.53
CA VAL A 192 -15.20 6.30 9.66
C VAL A 192 -14.31 5.21 10.23
N ALA A 193 -13.95 5.33 11.50
CA ALA A 193 -13.18 4.32 12.20
C ALA A 193 -14.03 3.05 12.39
N THR A 194 -13.58 1.94 11.81
CA THR A 194 -14.24 0.63 11.87
C THR A 194 -13.20 -0.43 12.16
N ALA A 195 -13.60 -1.53 12.79
CA ALA A 195 -12.76 -2.71 12.91
C ALA A 195 -12.72 -3.48 11.57
N ASP A 196 -11.64 -4.22 11.32
CA ASP A 196 -11.53 -5.09 10.15
C ASP A 196 -12.54 -6.25 10.23
N PHE A 197 -12.71 -6.83 11.43
CA PHE A 197 -13.72 -7.86 11.69
C PHE A 197 -14.53 -7.55 12.94
N VAL A 198 -15.73 -8.12 12.99
CA VAL A 198 -16.60 -8.15 14.16
C VAL A 198 -17.02 -9.58 14.46
N ALA A 199 -16.94 -9.96 15.72
CA ALA A 199 -17.51 -11.21 16.22
C ALA A 199 -18.84 -10.92 16.93
N ASN A 200 -19.91 -11.56 16.47
CA ASN A 200 -21.26 -11.42 17.01
C ASN A 200 -21.64 -12.64 17.82
N TYR A 201 -22.38 -12.43 18.91
CA TYR A 201 -23.14 -13.47 19.57
C TYR A 201 -24.19 -14.06 18.63
N VAL A 202 -24.66 -15.27 18.95
CA VAL A 202 -25.80 -15.90 18.24
C VAL A 202 -27.07 -15.04 18.30
N SER A 203 -27.22 -14.19 19.33
CA SER A 203 -28.29 -13.20 19.44
C SER A 203 -28.22 -12.08 18.38
N GLY A 204 -27.08 -11.96 17.67
CA GLY A 204 -26.80 -10.90 16.71
C GLY A 204 -26.10 -9.67 17.31
N GLU A 205 -25.93 -9.63 18.63
CA GLU A 205 -25.21 -8.54 19.31
C GLU A 205 -23.71 -8.63 19.07
N VAL A 206 -23.06 -7.48 18.89
CA VAL A 206 -21.61 -7.39 18.74
C VAL A 206 -20.94 -7.74 20.07
N ALA A 207 -20.11 -8.77 20.07
CA ALA A 207 -19.34 -9.17 21.25
C ALA A 207 -18.01 -8.43 21.32
N LEU A 208 -17.27 -8.42 20.21
CA LEU A 208 -15.96 -7.81 20.10
C LEU A 208 -15.65 -7.47 18.64
N GLY A 209 -14.69 -6.57 18.43
CA GLY A 209 -14.09 -6.36 17.12
C GLY A 209 -12.62 -6.75 17.08
N ILE A 210 -12.08 -6.83 15.87
CA ILE A 210 -10.70 -7.19 15.59
C ILE A 210 -10.13 -6.17 14.61
N GLU A 211 -9.01 -5.57 15.00
CA GLU A 211 -8.10 -4.88 14.10
C GLU A 211 -7.01 -5.87 13.66
N LEU A 212 -6.88 -6.10 12.37
CA LEU A 212 -5.93 -7.01 11.76
C LEU A 212 -4.69 -6.26 11.27
N LYS A 213 -3.52 -6.65 11.76
CA LYS A 213 -2.23 -6.22 11.22
C LYS A 213 -1.46 -7.42 10.69
N SER A 214 -0.94 -7.31 9.47
CA SER A 214 -0.14 -8.37 8.87
C SER A 214 1.33 -8.00 8.74
N GLY A 215 2.21 -9.00 8.82
CA GLY A 215 3.65 -8.80 8.73
C GLY A 215 4.39 -10.07 8.32
N ARG A 216 5.69 -9.93 8.05
CA ARG A 216 6.58 -11.06 7.70
C ARG A 216 7.27 -11.67 8.92
N SER A 217 7.51 -10.85 9.94
CA SER A 217 8.29 -11.25 11.11
C SER A 217 7.48 -12.12 12.06
N ALA A 218 8.16 -13.06 12.71
CA ALA A 218 7.53 -13.95 13.69
C ALA A 218 7.43 -13.26 15.06
N LEU A 219 6.34 -13.48 15.79
CA LEU A 219 6.26 -13.14 17.21
C LEU A 219 6.69 -14.33 18.07
N ALA A 220 6.95 -14.11 19.35
CA ALA A 220 7.29 -15.20 20.27
C ALA A 220 6.14 -16.23 20.37
N GLY A 221 6.49 -17.49 20.62
CA GLY A 221 5.50 -18.57 20.78
C GLY A 221 4.95 -19.16 19.48
N GLY A 222 5.54 -18.86 18.32
CA GLY A 222 5.19 -19.49 17.04
C GLY A 222 5.83 -18.79 15.83
N GLY A 223 5.54 -19.25 14.62
CA GLY A 223 5.93 -18.56 13.38
C GLY A 223 7.25 -19.01 12.75
N ILE A 224 7.56 -18.42 11.59
CA ILE A 224 8.69 -18.84 10.73
C ILE A 224 9.58 -17.64 10.39
N GLY A 225 10.90 -17.82 10.46
CA GLY A 225 11.87 -16.81 10.02
C GLY A 225 12.30 -15.86 11.13
N SER A 226 12.61 -14.61 10.79
CA SER A 226 13.21 -13.66 11.73
C SER A 226 12.21 -13.20 12.80
N PRO A 227 12.64 -13.17 14.08
CA PRO A 227 11.80 -12.68 15.15
C PRO A 227 11.56 -11.17 15.03
N MET A 228 10.38 -10.73 15.41
CA MET A 228 10.02 -9.33 15.57
C MET A 228 10.61 -8.83 16.90
N SER A 229 11.47 -7.82 16.83
CA SER A 229 12.03 -7.20 18.04
C SER A 229 11.03 -6.29 18.74
N GLN A 230 10.20 -5.60 17.96
CA GLN A 230 9.26 -4.59 18.45
C GLN A 230 8.07 -4.49 17.49
N PHE A 231 6.87 -4.37 18.03
CA PHE A 231 5.67 -4.13 17.23
C PHE A 231 5.44 -2.62 17.10
N GLN A 232 5.02 -2.17 15.92
CA GLN A 232 4.81 -0.76 15.62
C GLN A 232 3.38 -0.57 15.12
N LEU A 233 2.68 0.40 15.69
CA LEU A 233 1.34 0.78 15.26
C LEU A 233 1.28 2.29 15.09
N ASP A 234 0.71 2.75 13.98
CA ASP A 234 0.56 4.19 13.75
C ASP A 234 -0.34 4.76 14.84
N THR A 235 0.01 5.92 15.37
CA THR A 235 -0.81 6.59 16.41
C THR A 235 -2.23 6.88 15.90
N THR A 236 -2.39 7.09 14.59
CA THR A 236 -3.70 7.18 13.93
C THR A 236 -4.47 5.86 14.01
N ASP A 237 -3.81 4.73 13.79
CA ASP A 237 -4.46 3.42 13.91
C ASP A 237 -4.85 3.11 15.36
N CYS A 238 -4.03 3.49 16.35
CA CYS A 238 -4.40 3.40 17.76
C CYS A 238 -5.66 4.23 18.09
N ASN A 239 -5.77 5.42 17.50
CA ASN A 239 -6.92 6.29 17.69
C ASN A 239 -8.16 5.73 16.97
N ASP A 240 -7.99 5.18 15.77
CA ASP A 240 -9.06 4.53 15.00
C ASP A 240 -9.61 3.31 15.77
N ILE A 241 -8.75 2.47 16.36
CA ILE A 241 -9.16 1.36 17.24
C ILE A 241 -10.02 1.87 18.41
N THR A 242 -9.58 2.95 19.05
CA THR A 242 -10.30 3.55 20.19
C THR A 242 -11.66 4.10 19.77
N ALA A 243 -11.72 4.82 18.65
CA ALA A 243 -12.96 5.36 18.10
C ALA A 243 -13.92 4.25 17.66
N ALA A 244 -13.41 3.19 17.01
CA ALA A 244 -14.19 2.03 16.62
C ALA A 244 -14.76 1.27 17.83
N ALA A 245 -13.96 1.12 18.90
CA ALA A 245 -14.42 0.49 20.14
C ALA A 245 -15.60 1.24 20.79
N VAL A 246 -15.51 2.57 20.82
CA VAL A 246 -16.59 3.43 21.32
C VAL A 246 -17.83 3.32 20.43
N ALA A 247 -17.66 3.40 19.10
CA ALA A 247 -18.77 3.33 18.15
C ALA A 247 -19.50 1.97 18.18
N LEU A 248 -18.75 0.87 18.32
CA LEU A 248 -19.31 -0.48 18.42
C LEU A 248 -19.82 -0.82 19.82
N ASN A 249 -19.49 -0.01 20.82
CA ASN A 249 -19.68 -0.33 22.24
C ASN A 249 -19.16 -1.73 22.61
N ALA A 250 -18.02 -2.09 22.01
CA ALA A 250 -17.40 -3.40 22.16
C ALA A 250 -15.87 -3.27 22.11
N PRO A 251 -15.13 -4.12 22.83
CA PRO A 251 -13.67 -4.06 22.82
C PRO A 251 -13.12 -4.49 21.47
N ILE A 252 -12.10 -3.77 21.00
CA ILE A 252 -11.33 -4.11 19.80
C ILE A 252 -10.02 -4.77 20.20
N PHE A 253 -9.83 -6.00 19.73
CA PHE A 253 -8.58 -6.74 19.88
C PHE A 253 -7.66 -6.45 18.70
N LEU A 254 -6.37 -6.32 18.97
CA LEU A 254 -5.36 -6.28 17.92
C LEU A 254 -4.94 -7.72 17.60
N VAL A 255 -5.15 -8.15 16.37
CA VAL A 255 -4.72 -9.46 15.87
C VAL A 255 -3.56 -9.27 14.89
N HIS A 256 -2.47 -9.99 15.14
CA HIS A 256 -1.32 -10.01 14.24
C HIS A 256 -1.26 -11.31 13.46
N ALA A 257 -1.35 -11.22 12.12
CA ALA A 257 -1.16 -12.35 11.22
C ALA A 257 0.23 -12.31 10.58
N GLN A 258 1.05 -13.33 10.83
CA GLN A 258 2.28 -13.52 10.07
C GLN A 258 1.93 -14.16 8.73
N VAL A 259 2.15 -13.40 7.65
CA VAL A 259 2.00 -13.86 6.27
C VAL A 259 3.36 -13.84 5.60
N ILE A 260 3.82 -14.99 5.11
CA ILE A 260 5.08 -15.13 4.39
C ILE A 260 4.83 -15.35 2.89
N GLY A 261 5.80 -14.96 2.09
CA GLY A 261 5.86 -15.31 0.68
C GLY A 261 6.58 -16.65 0.51
N ARG A 262 5.93 -17.61 -0.15
CA ARG A 262 6.53 -18.88 -0.55
C ARG A 262 6.76 -18.85 -2.04
N ALA A 263 8.02 -19.01 -2.45
CA ALA A 263 8.38 -19.04 -3.85
C ALA A 263 7.61 -20.13 -4.60
N HIS A 264 7.00 -19.77 -5.71
CA HIS A 264 6.35 -20.68 -6.65
C HIS A 264 6.69 -20.18 -8.06
N ALA A 265 7.96 -20.37 -8.45
CA ALA A 265 8.55 -19.70 -9.59
C ALA A 265 7.69 -19.84 -10.87
N PRO A 266 7.47 -18.74 -11.62
CA PRO A 266 8.02 -17.39 -11.41
C PRO A 266 7.20 -16.51 -10.44
N THR A 267 6.14 -17.04 -9.85
CA THR A 267 5.23 -16.34 -8.92
C THR A 267 5.60 -16.56 -7.44
N GLU A 268 4.81 -15.98 -6.55
CA GLU A 268 4.89 -16.16 -5.09
C GLU A 268 3.49 -16.43 -4.54
N ARG A 269 3.37 -17.38 -3.61
CA ARG A 269 2.16 -17.63 -2.83
C ARG A 269 2.28 -16.96 -1.47
N TYR A 270 1.30 -16.16 -1.08
CA TYR A 270 1.19 -15.67 0.29
C TYR A 270 0.53 -16.72 1.19
N VAL A 271 1.16 -17.02 2.33
CA VAL A 271 0.71 -18.07 3.26
C VAL A 271 0.73 -17.51 4.68
N GLY A 272 -0.41 -17.61 5.38
CA GLY A 272 -0.47 -17.37 6.81
C GLY A 272 0.21 -18.51 7.58
N VAL A 273 1.10 -18.18 8.50
CA VAL A 273 1.94 -19.17 9.22
C VAL A 273 1.98 -18.97 10.73
N GLY A 274 1.35 -17.91 11.22
CA GLY A 274 1.25 -17.64 12.65
C GLY A 274 0.23 -16.54 12.93
N LEU A 275 -0.50 -16.68 14.02
CA LEU A 275 -1.55 -15.76 14.42
C LEU A 275 -1.46 -15.50 15.93
N TRP A 276 -1.56 -14.23 16.32
CA TRP A 276 -1.50 -13.79 17.72
C TRP A 276 -2.54 -12.72 17.98
N PHE A 277 -2.95 -12.57 19.23
CA PHE A 277 -3.82 -11.48 19.67
C PHE A 277 -3.17 -10.70 20.82
N ALA A 278 -3.42 -9.40 20.88
CA ALA A 278 -3.15 -8.55 22.02
C ALA A 278 -4.47 -8.02 22.58
N ARG A 279 -4.59 -8.07 23.90
CA ARG A 279 -5.73 -7.49 24.61
C ARG A 279 -5.54 -5.98 24.69
N PRO A 280 -6.58 -5.15 24.49
CA PRO A 280 -6.44 -3.70 24.56
C PRO A 280 -5.98 -3.24 25.95
N TRP A 281 -6.37 -3.95 27.02
CA TRP A 281 -5.90 -3.69 28.39
C TRP A 281 -4.39 -3.92 28.60
N ASP A 282 -3.74 -4.72 27.75
CA ASP A 282 -2.31 -4.99 27.86
C ASP A 282 -1.45 -4.02 27.04
N MET A 283 -2.03 -3.22 26.16
CA MET A 283 -1.26 -2.43 25.20
C MET A 283 -0.47 -1.31 25.89
N LEU A 284 -1.09 -0.56 26.80
CA LEU A 284 -0.43 0.57 27.46
C LEU A 284 0.78 0.15 28.29
N GLN A 285 0.67 -0.94 29.05
CA GLN A 285 1.76 -1.46 29.88
C GLN A 285 2.95 -1.96 29.06
N HIS A 286 2.75 -2.27 27.78
CA HIS A 286 3.79 -2.70 26.85
C HIS A 286 4.23 -1.59 25.88
N CYS A 287 3.64 -0.40 25.94
CA CYS A 287 4.04 0.76 25.16
C CYS A 287 5.39 1.30 25.67
N GLU A 288 6.42 1.25 24.84
CA GLU A 288 7.78 1.66 25.20
C GLU A 288 8.05 3.12 24.84
N SER A 289 7.56 3.57 23.68
CA SER A 289 7.75 4.94 23.21
C SER A 289 6.78 5.29 22.10
N VAL A 290 6.53 6.58 21.92
CA VAL A 290 5.94 7.14 20.69
C VAL A 290 7.02 7.98 20.02
N ARG A 291 7.26 7.72 18.74
CA ARG A 291 8.24 8.49 17.97
C ARG A 291 7.90 8.46 16.49
N ARG A 292 8.35 9.50 15.77
CA ARG A 292 8.22 9.60 14.31
C ARG A 292 9.07 8.53 13.63
N ARG A 293 8.48 7.82 12.67
CA ARG A 293 9.25 6.83 11.88
C ARG A 293 10.21 7.53 10.92
N PRO A 294 11.44 7.00 10.73
CA PRO A 294 12.35 7.54 9.73
C PRO A 294 11.69 7.56 8.35
N ARG A 295 11.75 8.72 7.67
CA ARG A 295 11.17 8.95 6.33
C ARG A 295 9.63 8.92 6.27
N GLU A 296 8.97 9.03 7.41
CA GLU A 296 7.52 9.19 7.47
C GLU A 296 7.12 10.42 8.27
N THR A 297 5.91 10.92 8.02
CA THR A 297 5.36 12.11 8.67
C THR A 297 4.56 11.79 9.92
N ARG A 298 4.18 10.52 10.10
CA ARG A 298 3.31 10.06 11.19
C ARG A 298 4.11 9.46 12.34
N ASP A 299 3.60 9.66 13.55
CA ASP A 299 4.14 9.04 14.76
C ASP A 299 3.62 7.61 14.89
N ALA A 300 4.49 6.72 15.34
CA ALA A 300 4.14 5.34 15.67
C ALA A 300 4.36 5.08 17.17
N ALA A 301 3.42 4.34 17.76
CA ALA A 301 3.58 3.74 19.08
C ALA A 301 4.34 2.43 18.93
N TYR A 302 5.37 2.26 19.76
CA TYR A 302 6.27 1.11 19.76
C TYR A 302 5.98 0.24 20.99
N PHE A 303 5.68 -1.03 20.76
CA PHE A 303 5.25 -1.97 21.79
C PHE A 303 6.20 -3.15 21.91
N LYS A 304 6.39 -3.63 23.15
CA LYS A 304 7.01 -4.92 23.41
C LYS A 304 6.16 -6.03 22.81
N THR A 305 6.80 -6.96 22.13
CA THR A 305 6.12 -8.13 21.53
C THR A 305 5.49 -9.07 22.56
N ALA A 306 5.89 -8.95 23.84
CA ALA A 306 5.31 -9.67 24.97
C ALA A 306 3.80 -9.38 25.22
N MET A 307 3.24 -8.31 24.63
CA MET A 307 1.80 -8.06 24.70
C MET A 307 0.95 -9.06 23.90
N PHE A 308 1.58 -9.78 22.95
CA PHE A 308 0.91 -10.74 22.10
C PHE A 308 0.90 -12.13 22.71
N ARG A 309 -0.24 -12.80 22.58
CA ARG A 309 -0.45 -14.20 22.95
C ARG A 309 -0.80 -15.03 21.72
N PRO A 310 -0.43 -16.32 21.65
CA PRO A 310 -0.83 -17.19 20.55
C PRO A 310 -2.35 -17.20 20.37
N PHE A 311 -2.83 -17.11 19.13
CA PHE A 311 -4.26 -17.08 18.85
C PHE A 311 -4.99 -18.37 19.26
N ALA A 312 -4.28 -19.50 19.36
CA ALA A 312 -4.81 -20.74 19.89
C ALA A 312 -5.36 -20.61 21.33
N GLU A 313 -4.88 -19.63 22.11
CA GLU A 313 -5.38 -19.34 23.45
C GLU A 313 -6.65 -18.47 23.46
N PHE A 314 -7.00 -17.85 22.32
CA PHE A 314 -8.06 -16.86 22.23
C PHE A 314 -9.44 -17.42 22.61
N PRO A 315 -9.88 -18.62 22.17
CA PRO A 315 -11.18 -19.17 22.59
C PRO A 315 -11.29 -19.37 24.11
N ALA A 316 -10.22 -19.86 24.75
CA ALA A 316 -10.19 -20.04 26.20
C ALA A 316 -10.22 -18.69 26.95
N TYR A 317 -9.56 -17.67 26.40
CA TYR A 317 -9.64 -16.31 26.92
C TYR A 317 -11.07 -15.74 26.81
N VAL A 318 -11.71 -15.88 25.64
CA VAL A 318 -13.09 -15.44 25.39
C VAL A 318 -14.07 -16.10 26.36
N LYS A 319 -13.89 -17.39 26.66
CA LYS A 319 -14.76 -18.10 27.60
C LYS A 319 -14.56 -17.68 29.06
N ASN A 320 -13.31 -17.50 29.49
CA ASN A 320 -12.98 -17.47 30.92
C ASN A 320 -12.61 -16.08 31.46
N GLN A 321 -12.02 -15.21 30.64
CA GLN A 321 -11.46 -13.93 31.09
C GLN A 321 -12.23 -12.73 30.50
N PHE A 322 -12.70 -12.86 29.26
CA PHE A 322 -13.39 -11.80 28.55
C PHE A 322 -14.62 -11.20 29.27
N PRO A 323 -15.48 -11.97 29.99
CA PRO A 323 -16.60 -11.38 30.72
C PRO A 323 -16.16 -10.38 31.81
N SER A 324 -14.99 -10.58 32.42
CA SER A 324 -14.45 -9.65 33.41
C SER A 324 -13.94 -8.37 32.74
N ASP A 325 -13.24 -8.53 31.62
CA ASP A 325 -12.71 -7.41 30.84
C ASP A 325 -13.84 -6.54 30.25
N LEU A 326 -14.93 -7.17 29.79
CA LEU A 326 -16.12 -6.47 29.31
C LEU A 326 -16.78 -5.63 30.41
N LYS A 327 -16.94 -6.19 31.62
CA LYS A 327 -17.43 -5.44 32.80
C LYS A 327 -16.52 -4.26 33.15
N SER A 328 -15.21 -4.44 33.03
CA SER A 328 -14.23 -3.38 33.24
C SER A 328 -14.42 -2.25 32.23
N MET A 329 -14.56 -2.57 30.93
CA MET A 329 -14.82 -1.57 29.89
C MET A 329 -16.15 -0.83 30.09
N GLN A 330 -17.21 -1.52 30.50
CA GLN A 330 -18.50 -0.88 30.79
C GLN A 330 -18.43 0.11 31.97
N ARG A 331 -17.55 -0.16 32.94
CA ARG A 331 -17.35 0.70 34.11
C ARG A 331 -16.38 1.85 33.84
N ASP A 332 -15.24 1.56 33.22
CA ASP A 332 -14.08 2.45 33.14
C ASP A 332 -13.87 3.04 31.74
N GLY A 333 -14.61 2.56 30.74
CA GLY A 333 -14.41 2.88 29.33
C GLY A 333 -13.36 2.00 28.65
N PHE A 334 -13.17 2.20 27.35
CA PHE A 334 -12.13 1.51 26.58
C PHE A 334 -10.73 1.96 27.05
N PRO A 335 -9.78 1.03 27.29
CA PRO A 335 -8.47 1.39 27.83
C PRO A 335 -7.67 2.25 26.84
N VAL A 336 -6.88 3.17 27.39
CA VAL A 336 -5.88 3.92 26.61
C VAL A 336 -4.85 2.94 26.08
N LEU A 337 -4.53 3.00 24.78
CA LEU A 337 -3.63 2.02 24.16
C LEU A 337 -2.14 2.40 24.26
N TYR A 338 -1.82 3.69 24.31
CA TYR A 338 -0.44 4.20 24.30
C TYR A 338 -0.30 5.50 25.09
N ARG A 339 0.92 5.82 25.54
CA ARG A 339 1.25 7.10 26.19
C ARG A 339 2.08 7.95 25.23
N ARG A 340 1.67 9.19 25.01
CA ARG A 340 2.42 10.17 24.20
C ARG A 340 3.74 10.56 24.85
#